data_AF-A0A416TAA0-F1
#
_entry.id   AF-A0A416TAA0-F1
#
_cell.length_a   1.000
_cell.length_b   1.000
_cell.length_c   1.000
_cell.angle_alpha   90.00
_cell.angle_beta   90.00
_cell.angle_gamma   90.00
#
_symmetry.space_group_name_H-M   'P 1'
#
loop_
_entity.id
_entity.type
_entity.pdbx_description
1 polymer ?
#
loop_
_entity_poly.entity_id
_entity_poly.type
_entity_poly.pdbx_seq_one_letter_code
_entity_poly.pdbx_strand_id
1 'polypeptide(L)'
;MQEVFWEEDPSETDGIYSALGRIRKVLESRVTYSENQGAIPEDEDPVLWFLDESKEGNAMLYASTAVEALRAKGIPARYVEGYFLSESAPTGEKGQAELTGNDAHAWVEIYFDGIGWLPADVTPGYYYNVASLQKMVGSPDSVQKNVALENNSLSAEQITSVENRKSKAGEAVLPVLRSVSLFLLGLLGVLLILLTLLVIAAEAARIICLGPAAKKQQKERPGGRIRRTEARIYQYLCLWGIDAGLGWETAATDAELARRFPAVEPGEYTRVCHLIEKHIYGEILLSPYEERTLNHFLEKLTEPVPGCSWKMRLKLRYACLRRVNTKKKKRKHSAFQQK
;
A
#
# COMPACT_ATOMS: atom_id res chain seq x y z
N MET A 1 -9.58 -16.16 26.66
CA MET A 1 -9.01 -16.86 25.48
C MET A 1 -8.12 -18.05 25.85
N GLN A 2 -7.08 -17.87 26.69
CA GLN A 2 -6.15 -18.97 26.99
C GLN A 2 -6.84 -20.19 27.61
N GLU A 3 -7.66 -19.97 28.62
CA GLU A 3 -8.43 -21.02 29.31
C GLU A 3 -9.47 -21.66 28.36
N VAL A 4 -10.25 -20.83 27.66
CA VAL A 4 -11.33 -21.30 26.76
C VAL A 4 -10.83 -22.22 25.65
N PHE A 5 -9.69 -21.89 25.04
CA PHE A 5 -9.21 -22.58 23.84
C PHE A 5 -8.06 -23.56 24.10
N TRP A 6 -7.30 -23.44 25.19
CA TRP A 6 -5.98 -24.07 25.30
C TRP A 6 -5.71 -24.88 26.56
N GLU A 7 -6.73 -25.30 27.32
CA GLU A 7 -6.56 -26.25 28.44
C GLU A 7 -5.78 -27.52 28.04
N GLU A 8 -4.85 -27.95 28.89
CA GLU A 8 -3.78 -28.91 28.57
C GLU A 8 -4.29 -30.23 27.94
N ASP A 9 -4.05 -30.41 26.64
CA ASP A 9 -3.98 -31.73 26.04
C ASP A 9 -2.51 -31.98 25.68
N PRO A 10 -1.76 -32.75 26.48
CA PRO A 10 -0.34 -33.00 26.26
C PRO A 10 -0.04 -33.85 25.03
N SER A 11 -1.06 -34.31 24.29
CA SER A 11 -0.92 -35.18 23.12
C SER A 11 -0.99 -34.47 21.77
N GLU A 12 -1.41 -33.20 21.71
CA GLU A 12 -1.52 -32.46 20.45
C GLU A 12 -0.23 -31.70 20.10
N THR A 13 0.26 -31.92 18.87
CA THR A 13 1.36 -31.17 18.29
C THR A 13 1.04 -29.67 18.19
N ASP A 14 1.95 -28.79 18.62
CA ASP A 14 1.83 -27.31 18.64
C ASP A 14 1.77 -26.61 17.25
N GLY A 15 1.36 -27.32 16.20
CA GLY A 15 1.30 -26.78 14.83
C GLY A 15 0.10 -25.87 14.59
N ILE A 16 0.24 -24.90 13.68
CA ILE A 16 -0.83 -23.97 13.27
C ILE A 16 -2.13 -24.70 12.86
N TYR A 17 -2.01 -25.82 12.16
CA TYR A 17 -3.18 -26.61 11.74
C TYR A 17 -3.90 -27.29 12.91
N SER A 18 -3.16 -27.77 13.92
CA SER A 18 -3.75 -28.32 15.14
C SER A 18 -4.44 -27.20 15.93
N ALA A 19 -3.79 -26.04 16.07
CA ALA A 19 -4.39 -24.86 16.69
C ALA A 19 -5.71 -24.45 16.01
N LEU A 20 -5.74 -24.42 14.68
CA LEU A 20 -6.96 -24.10 13.91
C LEU A 20 -8.04 -25.18 14.08
N GLY A 21 -7.67 -26.46 14.02
CA GLY A 21 -8.61 -27.57 14.24
C GLY A 21 -9.23 -27.52 15.63
N ARG A 22 -8.44 -27.18 16.64
CA ARG A 22 -8.89 -27.02 18.02
C ARG A 22 -9.84 -25.84 18.20
N ILE A 23 -9.53 -24.68 17.62
CA ILE A 23 -10.43 -23.52 17.63
C ILE A 23 -11.78 -23.91 17.00
N ARG A 24 -11.78 -24.56 15.84
CA ARG A 24 -13.01 -25.02 15.18
C ARG A 24 -13.83 -25.94 16.08
N LYS A 25 -13.19 -26.94 16.70
CA LYS A 25 -13.84 -27.88 17.62
C LYS A 25 -14.43 -27.18 18.85
N VAL A 26 -13.72 -26.22 19.42
CA VAL A 26 -14.21 -25.45 20.58
C VAL A 26 -15.39 -24.59 20.18
N LEU A 27 -15.34 -23.91 19.03
CA LEU A 27 -16.46 -23.09 18.55
C LEU A 27 -17.67 -23.97 18.21
N GLU A 28 -17.49 -25.05 17.47
CA GLU A 28 -18.56 -25.99 17.10
C GLU A 28 -19.27 -26.60 18.33
N SER A 29 -18.57 -26.78 19.45
CA SER A 29 -19.16 -27.32 20.68
C SER A 29 -19.79 -26.28 21.60
N ARG A 30 -19.44 -25.00 21.48
CA ARG A 30 -19.84 -23.94 22.42
C ARG A 30 -20.86 -22.95 21.86
N VAL A 31 -20.84 -22.71 20.56
CA VAL A 31 -21.60 -21.63 19.92
C VAL A 31 -22.29 -22.11 18.65
N THR A 32 -23.38 -21.43 18.28
CA THR A 32 -24.17 -21.72 17.08
C THR A 32 -24.01 -20.59 16.06
N TYR A 33 -23.92 -20.93 14.78
CA TYR A 33 -23.87 -19.93 13.71
C TYR A 33 -25.26 -19.37 13.44
N SER A 34 -25.35 -18.03 13.36
CA SER A 34 -26.56 -17.33 12.99
C SER A 34 -26.24 -16.02 12.29
N GLU A 35 -26.85 -15.79 11.13
CA GLU A 35 -26.70 -14.54 10.38
C GLU A 35 -27.39 -13.35 11.06
N ASN A 36 -28.49 -13.63 11.77
CA ASN A 36 -29.32 -12.63 12.44
C ASN A 36 -29.21 -12.76 13.96
N GLN A 37 -28.00 -12.51 14.48
CA GLN A 37 -27.79 -12.43 15.92
C GLN A 37 -28.51 -11.21 16.53
N GLY A 38 -28.92 -11.34 17.79
CA GLY A 38 -29.47 -10.24 18.57
C GLY A 38 -28.48 -9.09 18.79
N ALA A 39 -29.00 -7.94 19.22
CA ALA A 39 -28.16 -6.80 19.57
C ALA A 39 -27.23 -7.16 20.74
N ILE A 40 -25.94 -6.89 20.58
CA ILE A 40 -24.95 -7.00 21.65
C ILE A 40 -25.08 -5.73 22.52
N PRO A 41 -25.12 -5.85 23.86
CA PRO A 41 -25.08 -4.69 24.76
C PRO A 41 -23.86 -3.79 24.47
N GLU A 42 -24.03 -2.47 24.51
CA GLU A 42 -22.95 -1.52 24.17
C GLU A 42 -21.78 -1.53 25.17
N ASP A 43 -22.02 -2.01 26.40
CA ASP A 43 -21.07 -2.08 27.50
C ASP A 43 -20.30 -3.40 27.59
N GLU A 44 -20.60 -4.36 26.73
CA GLU A 44 -19.99 -5.69 26.72
C GLU A 44 -18.97 -5.86 25.58
N ASP A 45 -17.94 -6.69 25.80
CA ASP A 45 -17.03 -7.10 24.73
C ASP A 45 -17.76 -8.08 23.78
N PRO A 46 -17.87 -7.78 22.47
CA PRO A 46 -18.62 -8.62 21.54
C PRO A 46 -18.13 -10.07 21.46
N VAL A 47 -16.83 -10.31 21.60
CA VAL A 47 -16.24 -11.66 21.55
C VAL A 47 -16.51 -12.41 22.84
N LEU A 48 -16.39 -11.75 24.00
CA LEU A 48 -16.71 -12.39 25.28
C LEU A 48 -18.21 -12.67 25.40
N TRP A 49 -19.06 -11.70 25.06
CA TRP A 49 -20.52 -11.86 25.04
C TRP A 49 -20.94 -13.03 24.14
N PHE A 50 -20.34 -13.13 22.94
CA PHE A 50 -20.55 -14.25 22.03
C PHE A 50 -20.15 -15.60 22.64
N LEU A 51 -18.98 -15.64 23.27
CA LEU A 51 -18.42 -16.86 23.82
C LEU A 51 -19.11 -17.32 25.09
N ASP A 52 -19.60 -16.41 25.94
CA ASP A 52 -20.05 -16.70 27.30
C ASP A 52 -21.56 -16.57 27.48
N GLU A 53 -22.19 -15.60 26.82
CA GLU A 53 -23.59 -15.22 27.06
C GLU A 53 -24.51 -15.59 25.88
N SER A 54 -24.34 -14.98 24.70
CA SER A 54 -25.27 -15.20 23.58
C SER A 54 -25.17 -16.61 22.99
N LYS A 55 -23.96 -17.19 22.96
CA LYS A 55 -23.63 -18.46 22.30
C LYS A 55 -24.10 -18.56 20.85
N GLU A 56 -24.41 -17.44 20.21
CA GLU A 56 -24.96 -17.34 18.87
C GLU A 56 -24.31 -16.13 18.18
N GLY A 57 -23.81 -16.33 16.95
CA GLY A 57 -23.08 -15.29 16.24
C GLY A 57 -22.84 -15.56 14.76
N ASN A 58 -22.52 -14.49 14.04
CA ASN A 58 -22.23 -14.50 12.61
C ASN A 58 -20.74 -14.68 12.30
N ALA A 59 -20.38 -14.72 11.01
CA ALA A 59 -19.00 -14.93 10.56
C ALA A 59 -18.00 -13.92 11.14
N MET A 60 -18.42 -12.68 11.41
CA MET A 60 -17.57 -11.64 12.02
C MET A 60 -17.13 -12.04 13.43
N LEU A 61 -18.05 -12.53 14.26
CA LEU A 61 -17.73 -12.98 15.62
C LEU A 61 -16.85 -14.23 15.62
N TYR A 62 -17.13 -15.18 14.72
CA TYR A 62 -16.29 -16.37 14.54
C TYR A 62 -14.85 -16.00 14.14
N ALA A 63 -14.69 -15.16 13.10
CA ALA A 63 -13.39 -14.71 12.64
C ALA A 63 -12.63 -13.90 13.70
N SER A 64 -13.31 -12.99 14.41
CA SER A 64 -12.71 -12.19 15.49
C SER A 64 -12.22 -13.07 16.63
N THR A 65 -13.05 -14.03 17.05
CA THR A 65 -12.72 -14.99 18.11
C THR A 65 -11.51 -15.85 17.73
N ALA A 66 -11.44 -16.33 16.48
CA ALA A 66 -10.30 -17.10 16.01
C ALA A 66 -9.00 -16.28 15.96
N VAL A 67 -9.06 -15.01 15.54
CA VAL A 67 -7.90 -14.12 15.55
C VAL A 67 -7.35 -13.95 16.97
N GLU A 68 -8.23 -13.69 17.94
CA GLU A 68 -7.83 -13.51 19.34
C GLU A 68 -7.32 -14.82 19.96
N ALA A 69 -7.92 -15.97 19.62
CA ALA A 69 -7.46 -17.28 20.09
C ALA A 69 -6.05 -17.60 19.57
N LEU A 70 -5.80 -17.38 18.27
CA LEU A 70 -4.50 -17.62 17.64
C LEU A 70 -3.41 -16.69 18.22
N ARG A 71 -3.74 -15.40 18.41
CA ARG A 71 -2.82 -14.42 19.00
C ARG A 71 -2.46 -14.75 20.44
N ALA A 72 -3.40 -15.29 21.22
CA ALA A 72 -3.11 -15.77 22.58
C ALA A 72 -2.05 -16.89 22.61
N LYS A 73 -1.95 -17.68 21.53
CA LYS A 73 -0.89 -18.70 21.33
C LYS A 73 0.37 -18.16 20.62
N GLY A 74 0.47 -16.85 20.40
CA GLY A 74 1.58 -16.24 19.69
C GLY A 74 1.59 -16.48 18.18
N ILE A 75 0.51 -17.02 17.61
CA ILE A 75 0.37 -17.20 16.16
C ILE A 75 -0.11 -15.88 15.54
N PRO A 76 0.64 -15.27 14.60
CA PRO A 76 0.22 -14.01 14.01
C PRO A 76 -1.00 -14.23 13.11
N ALA A 77 -2.13 -13.63 13.51
CA ALA A 77 -3.40 -13.70 12.81
C ALA A 77 -4.00 -12.29 12.61
N ARG A 78 -4.83 -12.13 11.57
CA ARG A 78 -5.59 -10.90 11.30
C ARG A 78 -7.00 -11.18 10.81
N TYR A 79 -7.92 -10.30 11.18
CA TYR A 79 -9.31 -10.30 10.70
C TYR A 79 -9.38 -9.75 9.27
N VAL A 80 -10.23 -10.36 8.44
CA VAL A 80 -10.53 -9.91 7.08
C VAL A 80 -12.03 -10.04 6.83
N GLU A 81 -12.58 -9.05 6.11
CA GLU A 81 -13.95 -9.04 5.62
C GLU A 81 -13.96 -8.81 4.11
N GLY A 82 -14.97 -9.34 3.43
CA GLY A 82 -15.11 -9.24 1.98
C GLY A 82 -16.37 -9.95 1.51
N TYR A 83 -16.34 -10.43 0.27
CA TYR A 83 -17.43 -11.21 -0.31
C TYR A 83 -16.97 -12.62 -0.61
N PHE A 84 -17.77 -13.61 -0.23
CA PHE A 84 -17.52 -15.01 -0.51
C PHE A 84 -18.20 -15.42 -1.82
N LEU A 85 -17.40 -15.91 -2.78
CA LEU A 85 -17.91 -16.50 -4.01
C LEU A 85 -17.82 -18.03 -3.92
N SER A 86 -18.98 -18.69 -3.91
CA SER A 86 -19.05 -20.16 -4.00
C SER A 86 -18.55 -20.65 -5.36
N GLU A 87 -17.86 -21.80 -5.41
CA GLU A 87 -17.46 -22.45 -6.67
C GLU A 87 -18.67 -22.87 -7.52
N SER A 88 -19.83 -23.06 -6.90
CA SER A 88 -21.10 -23.38 -7.59
C SER A 88 -21.87 -22.14 -8.05
N ALA A 89 -21.34 -20.93 -7.83
CA ALA A 89 -22.05 -19.71 -8.19
C ALA A 89 -22.22 -19.61 -9.71
N PRO A 90 -23.42 -19.29 -10.21
CA PRO A 90 -23.66 -19.16 -11.65
C PRO A 90 -22.83 -17.99 -12.18
N THR A 91 -21.79 -18.31 -12.96
CA THR A 91 -21.09 -17.32 -13.77
C THR A 91 -21.93 -17.02 -15.01
N GLY A 92 -22.25 -15.76 -15.26
CA GLY A 92 -22.92 -15.34 -16.50
C GLY A 92 -22.10 -15.69 -17.74
N GLU A 93 -22.69 -15.52 -18.93
CA GLU A 93 -22.11 -15.93 -20.24
C GLU A 93 -20.68 -15.43 -20.52
N LYS A 94 -20.18 -14.45 -19.75
CA LYS A 94 -18.83 -13.86 -19.87
C LYS A 94 -17.92 -14.12 -18.65
N GLY A 95 -18.25 -15.06 -17.78
CA GLY A 95 -17.47 -15.34 -16.57
C GLY A 95 -17.63 -14.26 -15.48
N GLN A 96 -18.71 -13.48 -15.53
CA GLN A 96 -19.04 -12.48 -14.51
C GLN A 96 -19.84 -13.15 -13.39
N ALA A 97 -19.46 -12.90 -12.13
CA ALA A 97 -20.22 -13.31 -10.96
C ALA A 97 -20.87 -12.07 -10.33
N GLU A 98 -22.17 -12.15 -10.05
CA GLU A 98 -22.89 -11.14 -9.30
C GLU A 98 -22.75 -11.45 -7.80
N LEU A 99 -22.38 -10.43 -7.02
CA LEU A 99 -22.24 -10.52 -5.56
C LEU A 99 -23.12 -9.44 -4.93
N THR A 100 -23.83 -9.83 -3.88
CA THR A 100 -24.79 -9.02 -3.14
C THR A 100 -24.33 -8.87 -1.68
N GLY A 101 -25.07 -8.08 -0.89
CA GLY A 101 -24.81 -7.96 0.55
C GLY A 101 -24.92 -9.30 1.30
N ASN A 102 -25.70 -10.25 0.79
CA ASN A 102 -25.84 -11.58 1.38
C ASN A 102 -24.57 -12.44 1.19
N ASP A 103 -23.70 -12.06 0.25
CA ASP A 103 -22.42 -12.74 0.02
C ASP A 103 -21.30 -12.16 0.89
N ALA A 104 -21.59 -11.17 1.75
CA ALA A 104 -20.61 -10.59 2.67
C ALA A 104 -20.17 -11.64 3.70
N HIS A 105 -18.87 -11.79 3.88
CA HIS A 105 -18.29 -12.81 4.75
C HIS A 105 -17.02 -12.31 5.44
N ALA A 106 -16.70 -12.92 6.59
CA ALA A 106 -15.51 -12.61 7.36
C ALA A 106 -14.71 -13.88 7.65
N TRP A 107 -13.39 -13.79 7.57
CA TRP A 107 -12.46 -14.89 7.78
C TRP A 107 -11.19 -14.43 8.51
N VAL A 108 -10.34 -15.38 8.89
CA VAL A 108 -9.05 -15.12 9.51
C VAL A 108 -7.93 -15.38 8.51
N GLU A 109 -6.91 -14.52 8.50
CA GLU A 109 -5.65 -14.82 7.82
C GLU A 109 -4.55 -15.07 8.83
N ILE A 110 -3.80 -16.16 8.61
CA ILE A 110 -2.73 -16.62 9.49
C ILE A 110 -1.41 -16.45 8.76
N TYR A 111 -0.40 -15.90 9.45
CA TYR A 111 0.93 -15.75 8.88
C TYR A 111 1.71 -17.06 8.95
N PHE A 112 2.16 -17.53 7.80
CA PHE A 112 3.10 -18.63 7.67
C PHE A 112 4.46 -18.08 7.25
N ASP A 113 5.50 -18.46 8.00
CA ASP A 113 6.86 -18.07 7.63
C ASP A 113 7.23 -18.61 6.23
N GLY A 114 7.89 -17.78 5.44
CA GLY A 114 8.22 -18.07 4.03
C GLY A 114 7.05 -18.04 3.03
N ILE A 115 5.78 -18.14 3.46
CA ILE A 115 4.59 -18.17 2.57
C ILE A 115 3.83 -16.83 2.61
N GLY A 116 3.70 -16.23 3.79
CA GLY A 116 2.91 -15.02 4.03
C GLY A 116 1.53 -15.32 4.63
N TRP A 117 0.57 -14.45 4.38
CA TRP A 117 -0.79 -14.60 4.93
C TRP A 117 -1.57 -15.64 4.13
N LEU A 118 -2.02 -16.68 4.82
CA LEU A 118 -2.93 -17.68 4.28
C LEU A 118 -4.33 -17.52 4.90
N PRO A 119 -5.38 -17.51 4.08
CA PRO A 119 -6.74 -17.43 4.57
C PRO A 119 -7.17 -18.78 5.17
N ALA A 120 -7.88 -18.69 6.29
CA ALA A 120 -8.47 -19.79 7.01
C ALA A 120 -9.85 -19.37 7.52
N ASP A 121 -10.78 -20.32 7.54
CA ASP A 121 -12.12 -20.07 8.05
C ASP A 121 -12.42 -20.99 9.23
N VAL A 122 -13.12 -20.45 10.22
CA VAL A 122 -13.60 -21.17 11.40
C VAL A 122 -15.13 -21.18 11.48
N THR A 123 -15.81 -20.60 10.51
CA THR A 123 -17.26 -20.58 10.40
C THR A 123 -17.76 -21.94 9.88
N PRO A 124 -18.76 -22.57 10.53
CA PRO A 124 -19.35 -23.82 10.06
C PRO A 124 -19.77 -23.76 8.60
N GLY A 125 -19.38 -24.76 7.80
CA GLY A 125 -19.68 -24.82 6.37
C GLY A 125 -18.63 -24.17 5.45
N TYR A 126 -17.71 -23.37 5.98
CA TYR A 126 -16.68 -22.65 5.20
C TYR A 126 -15.27 -23.28 5.30
N TYR A 127 -15.13 -24.40 6.00
CA TYR A 127 -13.83 -25.01 6.37
C TYR A 127 -12.94 -25.48 5.21
N TYR A 128 -13.51 -25.74 4.02
CA TYR A 128 -12.89 -26.53 2.95
C TYR A 128 -12.45 -25.77 1.71
N ASN A 129 -12.14 -24.47 1.80
CA ASN A 129 -11.79 -23.74 0.58
C ASN A 129 -10.53 -22.89 0.65
N VAL A 130 -9.43 -23.49 1.11
CA VAL A 130 -8.08 -22.89 0.97
C VAL A 130 -7.79 -22.53 -0.49
N ALA A 131 -8.29 -23.34 -1.45
CA ALA A 131 -8.15 -23.12 -2.89
C ALA A 131 -9.01 -21.94 -3.41
N SER A 132 -10.28 -21.81 -2.98
CA SER A 132 -11.12 -20.67 -3.37
C SER A 132 -10.73 -19.38 -2.68
N LEU A 133 -10.26 -19.44 -1.44
CA LEU A 133 -9.73 -18.29 -0.72
C LEU A 133 -8.40 -17.80 -1.34
N GLN A 134 -7.54 -18.71 -1.82
CA GLN A 134 -6.39 -18.33 -2.65
C GLN A 134 -6.79 -17.70 -4.00
N LYS A 135 -7.88 -18.16 -4.63
CA LYS A 135 -8.43 -17.54 -5.86
C LYS A 135 -9.03 -16.15 -5.61
N MET A 136 -9.61 -15.89 -4.43
CA MET A 136 -10.10 -14.56 -4.03
C MET A 136 -8.94 -13.57 -3.78
N VAL A 137 -7.87 -14.00 -3.09
CA VAL A 137 -6.68 -13.16 -2.87
C VAL A 137 -5.86 -12.94 -4.16
N GLY A 138 -6.02 -13.84 -5.15
CA GLY A 138 -5.35 -13.79 -6.44
C GLY A 138 -6.06 -12.96 -7.53
N SER A 139 -7.28 -12.48 -7.29
CA SER A 139 -8.03 -11.70 -8.28
C SER A 139 -7.59 -10.23 -8.25
N PRO A 140 -7.04 -9.67 -9.35
CA PRO A 140 -6.67 -8.26 -9.38
C PRO A 140 -7.92 -7.38 -9.29
N ASP A 141 -7.87 -6.33 -8.48
CA ASP A 141 -8.71 -5.13 -8.61
C ASP A 141 -8.48 -4.52 -10.01
N SER A 142 -9.16 -5.06 -11.03
CA SER A 142 -9.27 -4.42 -12.33
C SER A 142 -10.72 -3.98 -12.55
N VAL A 143 -11.10 -2.91 -11.86
CA VAL A 143 -12.22 -2.07 -12.29
C VAL A 143 -11.79 -1.42 -13.61
N GLN A 144 -12.19 -2.00 -14.74
CA GLN A 144 -12.05 -1.35 -16.05
C GLN A 144 -13.04 -0.19 -16.14
N LYS A 145 -12.52 1.04 -16.10
CA LYS A 145 -13.26 2.24 -16.47
C LYS A 145 -13.14 2.42 -17.99
N ASN A 146 -14.11 1.91 -18.73
CA ASN A 146 -14.20 2.12 -20.17
C ASN A 146 -14.74 3.54 -20.42
N VAL A 147 -13.89 4.42 -20.94
CA VAL A 147 -14.34 5.60 -21.69
C VAL A 147 -13.77 5.47 -23.09
N ALA A 148 -14.62 4.99 -23.98
CA ALA A 148 -14.44 5.13 -25.42
C ALA A 148 -14.86 6.55 -25.81
N LEU A 149 -13.99 7.24 -26.54
CA LEU A 149 -14.37 8.38 -27.38
C LEU A 149 -13.78 8.08 -28.76
N GLU A 150 -14.61 7.45 -29.59
CA GLU A 150 -14.44 7.49 -31.03
C GLU A 150 -14.88 8.86 -31.53
N ASN A 151 -13.97 9.56 -32.20
CA ASN A 151 -14.32 10.69 -33.05
C ASN A 151 -14.20 10.21 -34.49
N ASN A 152 -15.32 10.07 -35.20
CA ASN A 152 -15.31 10.27 -36.64
C ASN A 152 -16.67 10.75 -37.16
N SER A 153 -16.63 11.91 -37.82
CA SER A 153 -17.48 12.36 -38.93
C SER A 153 -17.21 13.86 -39.10
N LEU A 154 -17.02 14.46 -40.26
CA LEU A 154 -16.98 14.08 -41.66
C LEU A 154 -16.64 15.39 -42.39
N SER A 155 -15.89 15.35 -43.50
CA SER A 155 -16.23 16.01 -44.77
C SER A 155 -15.05 15.94 -45.74
N ALA A 156 -15.19 15.04 -46.72
CA ALA A 156 -14.71 15.28 -48.09
C ALA A 156 -15.56 16.43 -48.67
N GLU A 157 -15.16 17.22 -49.68
CA GLU A 157 -14.79 16.77 -51.02
C GLU A 157 -14.43 18.00 -51.91
N GLN A 158 -13.84 17.73 -53.08
CA GLN A 158 -13.81 18.57 -54.31
C GLN A 158 -12.69 19.65 -54.44
N ILE A 159 -11.92 19.81 -55.55
CA ILE A 159 -12.01 19.35 -56.95
C ILE A 159 -10.61 19.41 -57.64
N THR A 160 -10.31 18.32 -58.33
CA THR A 160 -9.58 18.02 -59.58
C THR A 160 -8.66 19.04 -60.32
N SER A 161 -7.47 18.51 -60.66
CA SER A 161 -6.74 18.47 -61.95
C SER A 161 -6.52 19.71 -62.83
N VAL A 162 -5.25 19.80 -63.31
CA VAL A 162 -4.70 20.24 -64.63
C VAL A 162 -3.47 21.14 -64.35
N GLU A 163 -2.25 21.03 -64.88
CA GLU A 163 -1.66 20.46 -66.10
C GLU A 163 -0.11 20.36 -65.97
N ASN A 164 0.48 19.59 -66.89
CA ASN A 164 1.76 19.77 -67.61
C ASN A 164 3.10 20.12 -66.90
N ARG A 165 4.07 19.25 -67.15
CA ARG A 165 5.52 19.50 -66.97
C ARG A 165 6.05 20.35 -68.12
N LYS A 166 6.80 21.42 -67.82
CA LYS A 166 8.00 21.79 -68.59
C LYS A 166 8.98 22.68 -67.80
N SER A 167 10.20 22.15 -67.65
CA SER A 167 11.50 22.83 -67.60
C SER A 167 11.67 24.13 -66.80
N LYS A 168 12.49 24.09 -65.75
CA LYS A 168 13.79 24.80 -65.73
C LYS A 168 14.70 24.32 -64.60
N ALA A 169 15.94 24.07 -64.98
CA ALA A 169 17.04 23.72 -64.10
C ALA A 169 17.38 24.87 -63.14
N GLY A 170 17.76 24.51 -61.93
CA GLY A 170 18.85 25.13 -61.17
C GLY A 170 18.68 26.58 -60.73
N GLU A 171 17.73 26.88 -59.83
CA GLU A 171 17.81 28.10 -58.99
C GLU A 171 16.92 28.11 -57.72
N ALA A 172 16.39 26.97 -57.26
CA ALA A 172 15.35 26.94 -56.21
C ALA A 172 15.72 26.22 -54.90
N VAL A 173 17.00 26.02 -54.59
CA VAL A 173 17.41 25.28 -53.37
C VAL A 173 17.48 26.18 -52.12
N LEU A 174 17.74 27.48 -52.30
CA LEU A 174 17.86 28.47 -51.22
C LEU A 174 16.54 28.84 -50.51
N PRO A 175 15.40 29.10 -51.20
CA PRO A 175 14.16 29.49 -50.51
C PRO A 175 13.46 28.33 -49.81
N VAL A 176 13.66 27.09 -50.27
CA VAL A 176 13.08 25.88 -49.66
C VAL A 176 13.82 25.47 -48.38
N LEU A 177 15.16 25.59 -48.34
CA LEU A 177 15.93 25.37 -47.11
C LEU A 177 15.59 26.41 -46.03
N ARG A 178 15.32 27.66 -46.43
CA ARG A 178 14.95 28.74 -45.52
C ARG A 178 13.55 28.55 -44.93
N SER A 179 12.57 28.07 -45.71
CA SER A 179 11.24 27.77 -45.19
C SER A 179 11.25 26.57 -44.23
N VAL A 180 11.96 25.48 -44.57
CA VAL A 180 12.13 24.32 -43.68
C VAL A 180 12.81 24.72 -42.35
N SER A 181 13.82 25.60 -42.40
CA SER A 181 14.47 26.12 -41.20
C SER A 181 13.53 26.93 -40.30
N LEU A 182 12.63 27.74 -40.86
CA LEU A 182 11.64 28.52 -40.09
C LEU A 182 10.57 27.63 -39.47
N PHE A 183 10.11 26.59 -40.18
CA PHE A 183 9.19 25.60 -39.63
C PHE A 183 9.82 24.80 -38.47
N LEU A 184 11.08 24.38 -38.60
CA LEU A 184 11.82 23.70 -37.51
C LEU A 184 12.00 24.61 -36.30
N LEU A 185 12.29 25.91 -36.50
CA LEU A 185 12.42 26.89 -35.42
C LEU A 185 11.07 27.15 -34.72
N GLY A 186 9.98 27.22 -35.48
CA GLY A 186 8.63 27.33 -34.93
C GLY A 186 8.23 26.11 -34.11
N LEU A 187 8.51 24.91 -34.61
CA LEU A 187 8.25 23.66 -33.89
C LEU A 187 9.08 23.54 -32.60
N LEU A 188 10.35 23.96 -32.65
CA LEU A 188 11.21 24.06 -31.47
C LEU A 188 10.63 25.06 -30.44
N GLY A 189 10.12 26.21 -30.90
CA GLY A 189 9.46 27.20 -30.05
C GLY A 189 8.23 26.65 -29.35
N VAL A 190 7.35 25.94 -30.08
CA VAL A 190 6.19 25.27 -29.51
C VAL A 190 6.60 24.20 -28.50
N LEU A 191 7.63 23.41 -28.79
CA LEU A 191 8.15 22.40 -27.88
C LEU A 191 8.67 23.02 -26.58
N LEU A 192 9.37 24.16 -26.66
CA LEU A 192 9.83 24.89 -25.48
C LEU A 192 8.67 25.43 -24.65
N ILE A 193 7.61 25.95 -25.28
CA ILE A 193 6.39 26.41 -24.58
C ILE A 193 5.69 25.24 -23.89
N LEU A 194 5.59 24.07 -24.53
CA LEU A 194 5.01 22.89 -23.90
C LEU A 194 5.87 22.41 -22.72
N LEU A 195 7.19 22.48 -22.84
CA LEU A 195 8.11 22.12 -21.76
C LEU A 195 7.98 23.08 -20.56
N THR A 196 7.84 24.39 -20.79
CA THR A 196 7.64 25.35 -19.69
C THR A 196 6.29 25.16 -19.01
N LEU A 197 5.21 24.92 -19.78
CA LEU A 197 3.90 24.58 -19.23
C LEU A 197 3.95 23.32 -18.36
N LEU A 198 4.68 22.29 -18.79
CA LEU A 198 4.87 21.06 -18.03
C LEU A 198 5.59 21.32 -16.70
N VAL A 199 6.64 22.16 -16.68
CA VAL A 199 7.35 22.54 -15.45
C VAL A 199 6.44 23.33 -14.51
N ILE A 200 5.65 24.28 -15.04
CA ILE A 200 4.67 25.05 -14.26
C ILE A 200 3.64 24.11 -13.63
N ALA A 201 3.09 23.17 -14.42
CA ALA A 201 2.14 22.19 -13.91
C ALA A 201 2.75 21.29 -12.81
N ALA A 202 4.01 20.88 -12.96
CA ALA A 202 4.71 20.08 -11.95
C ALA A 202 4.96 20.85 -10.63
N GLU A 203 5.35 22.13 -10.69
CA GLU A 203 5.49 22.97 -9.49
C GLU A 203 4.14 23.28 -8.85
N ALA A 204 3.09 23.52 -9.65
CA ALA A 204 1.73 23.71 -9.15
C ALA A 204 1.24 22.47 -8.39
N ALA A 205 1.41 21.28 -8.97
CA ALA A 205 1.09 20.01 -8.32
C ALA A 205 1.88 19.83 -7.01
N ARG A 206 3.18 20.17 -7.01
CA ARG A 206 4.05 20.12 -5.82
C ARG A 206 3.51 21.02 -4.70
N ILE A 207 3.13 22.26 -5.02
CA ILE A 207 2.56 23.22 -4.05
C ILE A 207 1.22 22.71 -3.53
N ILE A 208 0.35 22.20 -4.39
CA ILE A 208 -0.95 21.63 -4.02
C ILE A 208 -0.79 20.40 -3.12
N CYS A 209 0.25 19.59 -3.29
CA CYS A 209 0.50 18.46 -2.40
C CYS A 209 1.13 18.86 -1.05
N LEU A 210 1.99 19.88 -1.03
CA LEU A 210 2.65 20.34 0.20
C LEU A 210 1.74 21.22 1.08
N GLY A 211 0.91 22.07 0.48
CA GLY A 211 0.11 23.09 1.19
C GLY A 211 -0.96 22.54 2.16
N PRO A 212 -1.90 21.70 1.69
CA PRO A 212 -2.93 21.09 2.54
C PRO A 212 -2.30 20.17 3.60
N ALA A 213 -1.20 19.48 3.26
CA ALA A 213 -0.49 18.60 4.18
C ALA A 213 0.10 19.36 5.38
N ALA A 214 0.71 20.53 5.14
CA ALA A 214 1.26 21.39 6.19
C ALA A 214 0.16 21.99 7.09
N LYS A 215 -0.96 22.45 6.52
CA LYS A 215 -2.09 22.97 7.31
C LYS A 215 -2.80 21.88 8.12
N LYS A 216 -2.91 20.67 7.57
CA LYS A 216 -3.49 19.50 8.25
C LYS A 216 -2.58 19.02 9.39
N GLN A 217 -1.26 19.11 9.22
CA GLN A 217 -0.26 18.74 10.23
C GLN A 217 -0.41 19.55 11.54
N GLN A 218 -0.84 20.82 11.47
CA GLN A 218 -1.02 21.65 12.66
C GLN A 218 -2.31 21.31 13.44
N LYS A 219 -3.30 20.69 12.79
CA LYS A 219 -4.60 20.30 13.36
C LYS A 219 -4.69 18.81 13.72
N GLU A 220 -3.73 17.99 13.33
CA GLU A 220 -3.72 16.55 13.60
C GLU A 220 -3.26 16.23 15.03
N ARG A 221 -3.81 15.15 15.59
CA ARG A 221 -3.39 14.61 16.89
C ARG A 221 -1.88 14.32 16.86
N PRO A 222 -1.13 14.58 17.95
CA PRO A 222 0.33 14.45 17.97
C PRO A 222 0.87 13.11 17.44
N GLY A 223 0.22 11.98 17.76
CA GLY A 223 0.64 10.66 17.26
C GLY A 223 0.50 10.47 15.75
N GLY A 224 -0.48 11.11 15.11
CA GLY A 224 -0.64 11.07 13.65
C GLY A 224 0.50 11.77 12.91
N ARG A 225 1.10 12.81 13.52
CA ARG A 225 2.24 13.54 12.95
C ARG A 225 3.49 12.67 12.92
N ILE A 226 3.76 11.96 14.01
CA ILE A 226 4.95 11.10 14.15
C ILE A 226 4.93 9.96 13.12
N ARG A 227 3.80 9.25 12.98
CA ARG A 227 3.64 8.20 11.94
C ARG A 227 3.84 8.73 10.52
N ARG A 228 3.45 9.99 10.26
CA ARG A 228 3.70 10.62 8.95
C ARG A 228 5.18 10.95 8.76
N THR A 229 5.84 11.52 9.76
CA THR A 229 7.26 11.85 9.72
C THR A 229 8.10 10.58 9.53
N GLU A 230 7.78 9.50 10.26
CA GLU A 230 8.36 8.17 10.08
C GLU A 230 8.22 7.68 8.63
N ALA A 231 7.01 7.66 8.09
CA ALA A 231 6.76 7.20 6.72
C ALA A 231 7.57 8.01 5.69
N ARG A 232 7.75 9.31 5.94
CA ARG A 232 8.61 10.18 5.10
C ARG A 232 10.08 9.82 5.25
N ILE A 233 10.60 9.60 6.46
CA ILE A 233 12.00 9.20 6.67
C ILE A 233 12.31 7.94 5.84
N TYR A 234 11.50 6.88 5.97
CA TYR A 234 11.69 5.65 5.19
C TYR A 234 11.52 5.85 3.68
N GLN A 235 10.60 6.73 3.26
CA GLN A 235 10.45 7.09 1.86
C GLN A 235 11.75 7.71 1.30
N TYR A 236 12.35 8.67 2.02
CA TYR A 236 13.59 9.32 1.58
C TYR A 236 14.78 8.37 1.62
N LEU A 237 14.93 7.56 2.67
CA LEU A 237 15.95 6.50 2.73
C LEU A 237 15.84 5.56 1.53
N CYS A 238 14.62 5.14 1.18
CA CYS A 238 14.37 4.31 0.00
C CYS A 238 14.72 5.03 -1.31
N LEU A 239 14.48 6.34 -1.43
CA LEU A 239 14.85 7.13 -2.61
C LEU A 239 16.37 7.20 -2.78
N TRP A 240 17.11 7.29 -1.67
CA TRP A 240 18.57 7.21 -1.63
C TRP A 240 19.11 5.79 -1.83
N GLY A 241 18.23 4.81 -1.98
CA GLY A 241 18.60 3.40 -2.17
C GLY A 241 19.14 2.75 -0.89
N ILE A 242 18.90 3.35 0.27
CA ILE A 242 19.24 2.79 1.57
C ILE A 242 18.06 1.92 2.00
N ASP A 243 18.34 0.64 2.21
CA ASP A 243 17.42 -0.27 2.88
C ASP A 243 17.50 0.03 4.37
N ALA A 244 16.36 0.31 4.98
CA ALA A 244 16.26 0.73 6.37
C ALA A 244 14.90 0.29 6.92
N GLY A 245 14.90 -0.18 8.17
CA GLY A 245 13.70 -0.61 8.89
C GLY A 245 13.89 -0.45 10.39
N LEU A 246 12.78 -0.33 11.13
CA LEU A 246 12.82 -0.35 12.60
C LEU A 246 13.43 -1.67 13.07
N GLY A 247 14.40 -1.58 13.99
CA GLY A 247 15.09 -2.74 14.55
C GLY A 247 15.97 -3.56 13.59
N TRP A 248 16.11 -3.17 12.31
CA TRP A 248 16.91 -3.91 11.34
C TRP A 248 18.22 -3.17 11.03
N GLU A 249 19.34 -3.81 11.38
CA GLU A 249 20.70 -3.31 11.09
C GLU A 249 20.91 -1.82 11.43
N THR A 250 20.32 -1.35 12.53
CA THR A 250 20.27 0.07 12.89
C THR A 250 21.67 0.69 12.95
N ALA A 251 22.62 0.02 13.60
CA ALA A 251 23.99 0.51 13.71
C ALA A 251 24.73 0.56 12.35
N ALA A 252 24.51 -0.42 11.48
CA ALA A 252 25.12 -0.44 10.15
C ALA A 252 24.52 0.63 9.24
N THR A 253 23.19 0.81 9.32
CA THR A 253 22.47 1.85 8.58
C THR A 253 22.89 3.25 9.04
N ASP A 254 23.06 3.44 10.36
CA ASP A 254 23.55 4.69 10.95
C ASP A 254 24.96 5.04 10.46
N ALA A 255 25.88 4.06 10.47
CA ALA A 255 27.23 4.25 9.95
C ALA A 255 27.22 4.60 8.45
N GLU A 256 26.37 3.93 7.65
CA GLU A 256 26.24 4.23 6.23
C GLU A 256 25.63 5.63 5.98
N LEU A 257 24.71 6.07 6.83
CA LEU A 257 24.13 7.40 6.77
C LEU A 257 25.14 8.49 7.13
N ALA A 258 25.88 8.33 8.22
CA ALA A 258 26.95 9.26 8.60
C ALA A 258 28.03 9.37 7.51
N ARG A 259 28.31 8.28 6.78
CA ARG A 259 29.25 8.27 5.65
C ARG A 259 28.71 8.98 4.41
N ARG A 260 27.42 8.83 4.10
CA ARG A 260 26.81 9.39 2.88
C ARG A 260 26.33 10.83 3.04
N PHE A 261 25.93 11.23 4.24
CA PHE A 261 25.34 12.53 4.51
C PHE A 261 26.21 13.30 5.49
N PRO A 262 26.97 14.32 5.04
CA PRO A 262 27.83 15.11 5.92
C PRO A 262 27.09 15.81 7.06
N ALA A 263 25.79 16.04 6.91
CA ALA A 263 24.94 16.67 7.93
C ALA A 263 24.45 15.70 9.01
N VAL A 264 24.57 14.38 8.81
CA VAL A 264 24.10 13.35 9.74
C VAL A 264 25.24 12.95 10.67
N GLU A 265 25.04 13.10 11.97
CA GLU A 265 26.03 12.71 12.97
C GLU A 265 25.99 11.20 13.26
N PRO A 266 27.11 10.56 13.62
CA PRO A 266 27.11 9.18 14.10
C PRO A 266 26.19 9.00 15.31
N GLY A 267 25.33 7.99 15.28
CA GLY A 267 24.32 7.69 16.30
C GLY A 267 23.00 8.45 16.15
N GLU A 268 22.91 9.42 15.23
CA GLU A 268 21.69 10.22 15.04
C GLU A 268 20.53 9.37 14.51
N TYR A 269 20.78 8.45 13.58
CA TYR A 269 19.75 7.54 13.07
C TYR A 269 19.32 6.54 14.15
N THR A 270 20.26 6.06 14.95
CA THR A 270 19.97 5.19 16.11
C THR A 270 19.03 5.90 17.09
N ARG A 271 19.30 7.17 17.39
CA ARG A 271 18.43 8.00 18.23
C ARG A 271 17.04 8.19 17.62
N VAL A 272 16.96 8.42 16.31
CA VAL A 272 15.69 8.53 15.58
C VAL A 272 14.89 7.24 15.65
N CYS A 273 15.51 6.08 15.46
CA CYS A 273 14.87 4.78 15.63
C CYS A 273 14.31 4.62 17.04
N HIS A 274 15.09 4.93 18.08
CA HIS A 274 14.63 4.84 19.46
C HIS A 274 13.40 5.73 19.75
N LEU A 275 13.36 6.95 19.20
CA LEU A 275 12.20 7.84 19.33
C LEU A 275 10.96 7.31 18.62
N ILE A 276 11.14 6.72 17.42
CA ILE A 276 10.05 6.10 16.68
C ILE A 276 9.54 4.85 17.43
N GLU A 277 10.44 4.01 17.95
CA GLU A 277 10.14 2.83 18.75
C GLU A 277 9.38 3.19 20.03
N LYS A 278 9.84 4.21 20.76
CA LYS A 278 9.16 4.77 21.93
C LYS A 278 7.72 5.16 21.64
N HIS A 279 7.46 5.70 20.45
CA HIS A 279 6.12 6.11 20.04
C HIS A 279 5.26 4.94 19.53
N ILE A 280 5.81 4.05 18.71
CA ILE A 280 5.07 2.98 18.05
C ILE A 280 4.82 1.81 19.00
N TYR A 281 5.84 1.39 19.74
CA TYR A 281 5.79 0.23 20.63
C TYR A 281 5.45 0.62 22.07
N GLY A 282 5.92 1.78 22.52
CA GLY A 282 5.64 2.27 23.87
C GLY A 282 4.32 3.03 24.00
N GLU A 283 3.67 3.39 22.88
CA GLU A 283 2.51 4.30 22.83
C GLU A 283 2.73 5.64 23.57
N ILE A 284 3.99 6.01 23.79
CA ILE A 284 4.36 7.23 24.51
C ILE A 284 4.30 8.42 23.55
N LEU A 285 3.65 9.49 23.97
CA LEU A 285 3.68 10.76 23.25
C LEU A 285 5.08 11.36 23.31
N LEU A 286 5.67 11.61 22.15
CA LEU A 286 6.94 12.33 22.06
C LEU A 286 6.74 13.78 22.48
N SER A 287 7.70 14.26 23.27
CA SER A 287 7.81 15.67 23.63
C SER A 287 8.11 16.55 22.39
N PRO A 288 7.84 17.86 22.43
CA PRO A 288 8.08 18.74 21.28
C PRO A 288 9.53 18.79 20.79
N TYR A 289 10.51 18.54 21.65
CA TYR A 289 11.93 18.52 21.26
C TYR A 289 12.34 17.19 20.60
N GLU A 290 11.71 16.08 21.00
CA GLU A 290 11.87 14.78 20.32
C GLU A 290 11.24 14.81 18.93
N GLU A 291 10.06 15.40 18.78
CA GLU A 291 9.42 15.59 17.47
C GLU A 291 10.27 16.49 16.55
N ARG A 292 10.88 17.55 17.09
CA ARG A 292 11.84 18.38 16.35
C ARG A 292 13.07 17.60 15.90
N THR A 293 13.57 16.68 16.72
CA THR A 293 14.70 15.80 16.34
C THR A 293 14.35 14.98 15.11
N LEU A 294 13.16 14.36 15.08
CA LEU A 294 12.69 13.59 13.91
C LEU A 294 12.56 14.47 12.66
N ASN A 295 12.00 15.67 12.80
CA ASN A 295 11.82 16.58 11.67
C ASN A 295 13.16 17.09 11.13
N HIS A 296 14.11 17.41 12.01
CA HIS A 296 15.43 17.88 11.61
C HIS A 296 16.22 16.78 10.88
N PHE A 297 16.13 15.54 11.37
CA PHE A 297 16.70 14.39 10.67
C PHE A 297 16.08 14.20 9.27
N LEU A 298 14.75 14.34 9.16
CA LEU A 298 14.06 14.29 7.88
C LEU A 298 14.53 15.40 6.92
N GLU A 299 14.74 16.62 7.42
CA GLU A 299 15.27 17.75 6.63
C GLU A 299 16.64 17.40 6.04
N LYS A 300 17.56 16.87 6.85
CA LYS A 300 18.90 16.42 6.40
C LYS A 300 18.82 15.40 5.26
N LEU A 301 17.84 14.49 5.29
CA LEU A 301 17.63 13.50 4.20
C LEU A 301 17.02 14.10 2.93
N THR A 302 16.37 15.26 3.02
CA THR A 302 15.77 15.95 1.88
C THR A 302 16.77 16.85 1.15
N GLU A 303 17.84 17.27 1.83
CA GLU A 303 18.85 18.13 1.26
C GLU A 303 19.74 17.39 0.25
N PRO A 304 20.08 18.04 -0.88
CA PRO A 304 20.94 17.43 -1.88
C PRO A 304 22.40 17.36 -1.40
N VAL A 305 22.91 16.14 -1.27
CA VAL A 305 24.32 15.86 -0.94
C VAL A 305 25.28 16.34 -2.06
N PRO A 306 26.51 16.80 -1.74
CA PRO A 306 27.54 17.08 -2.73
C PRO A 306 27.78 15.90 -3.69
N GLY A 307 27.87 16.17 -4.99
CA GLY A 307 28.03 15.11 -6.03
C GLY A 307 26.73 14.45 -6.50
N CYS A 308 25.57 14.88 -6.00
CA CYS A 308 24.27 14.32 -6.35
C CYS A 308 23.82 14.67 -7.79
N SER A 309 23.42 13.67 -8.59
CA SER A 309 22.92 13.82 -9.97
C SER A 309 21.67 14.70 -10.04
N TRP A 310 21.53 15.49 -11.12
CA TRP A 310 20.35 16.31 -11.37
C TRP A 310 19.04 15.50 -11.36
N LYS A 311 19.08 14.24 -11.82
CA LYS A 311 17.92 13.32 -11.77
C LYS A 311 17.50 13.03 -10.33
N MET A 312 18.47 12.89 -9.42
CA MET A 312 18.20 12.66 -8.00
C MET A 312 17.66 13.93 -7.34
N ARG A 313 18.22 15.10 -7.67
CA ARG A 313 17.66 16.40 -7.22
C ARG A 313 16.20 16.56 -7.64
N LEU A 314 15.86 16.16 -8.86
CA LEU A 314 14.48 16.15 -9.35
C LEU A 314 13.60 15.15 -8.57
N LYS A 315 14.11 13.94 -8.31
CA LYS A 315 13.41 12.93 -7.49
C LYS A 315 13.11 13.42 -6.08
N LEU A 316 14.06 14.10 -5.42
CA LEU A 316 13.89 14.67 -4.08
C LEU A 316 12.86 15.82 -4.12
N ARG A 317 12.98 16.73 -5.10
CA ARG A 317 12.09 17.88 -5.25
C ARG A 317 10.62 17.48 -5.41
N TYR A 318 10.35 16.43 -6.17
CA TYR A 318 9.00 15.91 -6.41
C TYR A 318 8.66 14.64 -5.60
N ALA A 319 9.43 14.33 -4.55
CA ALA A 319 9.18 13.16 -3.71
C ALA A 319 7.78 13.18 -3.06
N CYS A 320 7.26 14.38 -2.76
CA CYS A 320 5.91 14.55 -2.21
C CYS A 320 4.78 14.09 -3.15
N LEU A 321 5.02 14.08 -4.47
CA LEU A 321 4.07 13.62 -5.48
C LEU A 321 4.10 12.09 -5.65
N ARG A 322 5.16 11.46 -5.15
CA ARG A 322 5.45 10.06 -5.41
C ARG A 322 5.05 9.24 -4.19
N ARG A 323 3.88 8.59 -4.22
CA ARG A 323 3.58 7.52 -3.25
C ARG A 323 4.55 6.37 -3.51
N VAL A 324 5.63 6.29 -2.74
CA VAL A 324 6.50 5.13 -2.76
C VAL A 324 5.71 3.98 -2.17
N ASN A 325 5.35 3.01 -3.01
CA ASN A 325 4.71 1.79 -2.57
C ASN A 325 5.77 0.94 -1.83
N THR A 326 5.98 1.22 -0.55
CA THR A 326 6.95 0.56 0.34
C THR A 326 6.73 -0.95 0.43
N LYS A 327 5.57 -1.46 -0.01
CA LYS A 327 5.25 -2.89 -0.09
C LYS A 327 6.20 -3.70 -0.98
N LYS A 328 6.87 -3.10 -1.99
CA LYS A 328 7.71 -3.86 -2.95
C LYS A 328 9.09 -4.27 -2.40
N LYS A 329 9.60 -3.66 -1.34
CA LYS A 329 10.94 -3.98 -0.76
C LYS A 329 10.92 -4.94 0.42
N LYS A 330 9.76 -5.12 1.09
CA LYS A 330 9.57 -6.18 2.11
C LYS A 330 9.80 -7.60 1.54
N ARG A 331 9.51 -7.82 0.25
CA ARG A 331 9.76 -9.11 -0.43
C ARG A 331 11.25 -9.49 -0.60
N LYS A 332 12.18 -8.54 -0.59
CA LYS A 332 13.62 -8.86 -0.63
C LYS A 332 14.23 -9.14 0.74
N HIS A 333 13.64 -8.60 1.81
CA HIS A 333 14.15 -8.77 3.18
C HIS A 333 13.90 -10.18 3.75
N SER A 334 12.80 -10.84 3.36
CA SER A 334 12.55 -12.24 3.77
C SER A 334 13.52 -13.25 3.16
N ALA A 335 14.22 -12.90 2.07
CA ALA A 335 15.16 -13.79 1.38
C ALA A 335 16.62 -13.63 1.87
N PHE A 336 16.93 -12.59 2.65
CA PHE A 336 18.29 -12.34 3.16
C PHE A 336 18.47 -12.80 4.61
N GLN A 337 17.38 -12.95 5.37
CA GLN A 337 17.38 -13.51 6.73
C GLN A 337 17.33 -15.06 6.76
N GLN A 338 17.26 -15.72 5.60
CA GLN A 338 17.35 -17.19 5.44
C GLN A 338 18.75 -17.67 5.03
N LYS A 339 19.80 -16.88 5.29
CA LYS A 339 21.19 -17.30 5.06
C LYS A 339 22.05 -17.17 6.29
#